data_AF-A0A6P0K021-F1
#
_entry.id   AF-A0A6P0K021-F1
#
_cell.length_a   1.000
_cell.length_b   1.000
_cell.length_c   1.000
_cell.angle_alpha   90.00
_cell.angle_beta   90.00
_cell.angle_gamma   90.00
#
_symmetry.space_group_name_H-M   'P 1'
#
loop_
_entity.id
_entity.type
_entity.pdbx_description
1 polymer ?
#
loop_
_entity_poly.entity_id
_entity_poly.type
_entity_poly.pdbx_seq_one_letter_code
_entity_poly.pdbx_strand_id
1 'polypeptide(L)' 'QFRCDRPEIVHVMFGKASFPEEDLLANLKALQETIDRNRPSGAKGRYWRSIFVSASMGPAIEVDISSLRELKLTDAA' A
#
# COMPACT_ATOMS: atom_id res chain seq x y z
N GLN A 1 6.86 11.53 -0.80
CA GLN A 1 7.06 11.74 -2.24
C GLN A 1 7.37 10.37 -2.83
N PHE A 2 6.54 9.86 -3.73
CA PHE A 2 6.74 8.57 -4.38
C PHE A 2 6.85 8.78 -5.89
N ARG A 3 7.77 8.06 -6.52
CA ARG A 3 8.00 8.09 -7.96
C ARG A 3 7.93 6.67 -8.47
N CYS A 4 7.44 6.51 -9.69
CA CYS A 4 7.48 5.25 -10.40
C CYS A 4 8.90 5.00 -10.93
N ASP A 5 9.48 3.86 -10.58
CA ASP A 5 10.80 3.44 -11.07
C ASP A 5 10.71 2.74 -12.43
N ARG A 6 11.85 2.48 -13.07
CA ARG A 6 11.95 1.85 -14.40
C ARG A 6 11.41 0.41 -14.53
N PRO A 7 11.07 -0.34 -13.45
CA PRO A 7 10.23 -1.54 -13.57
C PRO A 7 8.73 -1.30 -13.36
N GLU A 8 8.26 -0.04 -13.41
CA GLU A 8 6.85 0.34 -13.11
C GLU A 8 6.42 0.02 -11.67
N ILE A 9 7.39 -0.10 -10.75
CA ILE A 9 7.16 -0.36 -9.33
C ILE A 9 7.25 0.97 -8.57
N VAL A 10 6.38 1.11 -7.58
CA VAL A 10 6.38 2.24 -6.65
C VAL A 10 6.80 1.73 -5.27
N HIS A 11 7.94 2.21 -4.78
CA HIS A 11 8.45 1.88 -3.45
C HIS A 11 8.17 3.03 -2.49
N VAL A 12 7.46 2.75 -1.39
CA VAL A 12 7.13 3.75 -0.36
C VAL A 12 7.28 3.14 1.02
N MET A 13 7.99 3.84 1.89
CA MET A 13 8.00 3.53 3.32
C MET A 13 6.77 4.18 3.96
N PHE A 14 5.89 3.38 4.56
CA PHE A 14 4.67 3.84 5.23
C PHE A 14 4.78 3.86 6.76
N GLY A 15 5.91 3.43 7.33
CA GLY A 15 6.14 3.43 8.77
C GLY A 15 7.43 2.76 9.19
N LYS A 16 7.62 2.63 10.52
CA LYS A 16 8.70 1.85 11.14
C LYS A 16 8.08 0.72 11.95
N ALA A 17 8.85 -0.35 12.19
CA ALA A 17 8.41 -1.48 13.02
C ALA A 17 8.11 -1.11 14.49
N SER A 18 8.49 0.08 14.93
CA SER A 18 8.21 0.59 16.28
C SER A 18 6.86 1.32 16.39
N PHE A 19 6.10 1.45 15.31
CA PHE A 19 4.79 2.12 15.32
C PHE A 19 3.70 1.15 15.77
N PRO A 20 2.63 1.65 16.41
CA PRO A 20 1.50 0.80 16.75
C PRO A 20 0.79 0.31 15.47
N GLU A 21 0.15 -0.85 15.58
CA GLU A 21 -0.46 -1.54 14.43
C GLU A 21 -1.57 -0.70 13.77
N GLU A 22 -2.32 0.05 14.57
CA GLU A 22 -3.37 0.97 14.14
C GLU A 22 -2.85 2.08 13.21
N ASP A 23 -1.73 2.70 13.57
CA ASP A 23 -1.10 3.76 12.76
C ASP A 23 -0.53 3.19 11.46
N LEU A 24 0.06 1.99 11.51
CA LEU A 24 0.58 1.32 10.32
C LEU A 24 -0.54 1.01 9.32
N LEU A 25 -1.69 0.55 9.82
CA LEU A 25 -2.87 0.26 9.02
C LEU A 25 -3.48 1.54 8.42
N ALA A 26 -3.58 2.60 9.21
CA ALA A 26 -4.05 3.91 8.74
C ALA A 26 -3.14 4.48 7.65
N ASN A 27 -1.82 4.40 7.82
CA ASN A 27 -0.85 4.88 6.82
C ASN A 27 -0.91 4.08 5.52
N LEU A 28 -1.04 2.75 5.61
CA LEU A 28 -1.17 1.89 4.44
C LEU A 28 -2.44 2.19 3.64
N LYS A 29 -3.57 2.44 4.32
CA LYS A 29 -4.83 2.84 3.69
C LYS A 29 -4.73 4.21 3.02
N ALA A 30 -4.15 5.20 3.72
CA ALA A 30 -3.93 6.54 3.16
C ALA A 30 -3.05 6.49 1.89
N LEU A 31 -2.05 5.61 1.89
CA LEU A 31 -1.20 5.37 0.71
C LEU A 31 -2.00 4.78 -0.45
N GLN A 32 -2.82 3.76 -0.20
CA GLN A 32 -3.67 3.15 -1.22
C GLN A 32 -4.62 4.18 -1.84
N GLU A 33 -5.33 4.97 -1.03
CA GLU A 33 -6.25 6.00 -1.51
C GLU A 33 -5.53 7.07 -2.35
N THR A 34 -4.32 7.44 -1.94
CA THR A 34 -3.50 8.42 -2.66
C THR A 34 -3.06 7.86 -4.03
N ILE A 35 -2.69 6.58 -4.10
CA ILE A 35 -2.31 5.93 -5.36
C ILE A 35 -3.53 5.78 -6.27
N ASP A 36 -4.69 5.37 -5.75
CA ASP A 36 -5.93 5.28 -6.52
C ASP A 36 -6.36 6.65 -7.09
N ARG A 37 -6.19 7.74 -6.32
CA ARG A 37 -6.47 9.11 -6.78
C ARG A 37 -5.49 9.59 -7.86
N ASN A 38 -4.23 9.18 -7.79
CA ASN A 38 -3.20 9.56 -8.76
C ASN A 38 -3.15 8.63 -9.99
N ARG A 39 -4.15 7.77 -10.17
CA ARG A 39 -4.26 6.91 -11.35
C ARG A 39 -4.33 7.76 -12.63
N PRO A 40 -3.39 7.60 -13.58
CA PRO A 40 -3.45 8.33 -14.84
C PRO A 40 -4.61 7.82 -15.68
N SER A 41 -5.33 8.73 -16.35
CA SER A 41 -6.51 8.43 -17.17
C SER A 41 -6.23 7.47 -18.34
N GLY A 42 -4.97 7.37 -18.77
CA GLY A 42 -4.52 6.43 -19.81
C GLY A 42 -4.29 4.99 -19.33
N ALA A 43 -4.35 4.70 -18.02
CA ALA A 43 -4.07 3.36 -17.49
C ALA A 43 -5.23 2.38 -17.77
N LYS A 44 -5.03 1.53 -18.79
CA LYS A 44 -5.98 0.48 -19.18
C LYS A 44 -5.82 -0.77 -18.30
N GLY A 45 -6.93 -1.41 -17.94
CA GLY A 45 -6.95 -2.69 -17.22
C GLY A 45 -6.77 -2.57 -15.70
N ARG A 46 -6.26 -3.65 -15.08
CA ARG A 46 -6.02 -3.74 -13.64
C ARG A 46 -4.79 -2.89 -13.27
N TYR A 47 -5.02 -1.81 -12.53
CA TYR A 47 -3.97 -0.86 -12.14
C TYR A 47 -3.01 -1.46 -11.11
N TRP A 48 -3.55 -2.19 -10.13
CA TRP A 48 -2.77 -2.91 -9.13
C TRP A 48 -2.53 -4.35 -9.58
N ARG A 49 -1.27 -4.75 -9.75
CA ARG A 49 -0.94 -6.15 -10.07
C ARG A 49 -0.74 -6.99 -8.81
N SER A 50 0.13 -6.52 -7.93
CA SER A 50 0.54 -7.18 -6.69
C SER A 50 0.99 -6.13 -5.68
N ILE A 51 0.79 -6.39 -4.39
CA ILE A 51 1.31 -5.57 -3.29
C ILE A 51 2.16 -6.48 -2.39
N PHE A 52 3.35 -6.02 -2.04
CA PHE A 52 4.24 -6.71 -1.13
C PHE A 52 4.61 -5.78 0.01
N VAL A 53 4.55 -6.29 1.23
CA VAL A 53 5.05 -5.60 2.42
C VAL A 53 6.28 -6.34 2.91
N SER A 54 7.36 -5.61 3.13
CA SER A 54 8.60 -6.16 3.67
C SER A 54 9.22 -5.22 4.69
N ALA A 55 9.90 -5.80 5.67
CA ALA A 55 10.82 -5.07 6.54
C ALA A 55 12.18 -4.91 5.86
N SER A 56 13.02 -3.99 6.34
CA SER A 56 14.33 -3.69 5.74
C SER A 56 15.23 -4.92 5.57
N MET A 57 15.12 -5.90 6.48
CA MET A 57 15.89 -7.15 6.46
C MET A 57 14.98 -8.38 6.60
N GLY A 58 13.69 -8.26 6.25
CA GLY A 58 12.70 -9.32 6.41
C GLY A 58 12.26 -9.92 5.07
N PRO A 59 11.65 -11.12 5.10
CA PRO A 59 10.97 -11.65 3.92
C PRO A 59 9.83 -10.74 3.50
N ALA A 60 9.50 -10.76 2.20
CA ALA A 60 8.34 -10.06 1.67
C ALA A 60 7.09 -10.93 1.81
N ILE A 61 6.00 -10.32 2.25
CA ILE A 61 4.67 -10.94 2.36
C ILE A 61 3.77 -10.31 1.31
N GLU A 62 3.13 -11.15 0.50
CA GLU A 62 2.13 -10.70 -0.45
C GLU A 62 0.84 -10.34 0.27
N VAL A 63 0.27 -9.18 -0.07
CA VAL A 63 -0.98 -8.69 0.51
C VAL A 63 -2.03 -8.61 -0.58
N ASP A 64 -3.23 -9.14 -0.28
CA ASP A 64 -4.36 -9.06 -1.20
C ASP A 64 -4.93 -7.63 -1.25
N ILE A 65 -4.98 -7.08 -2.46
CA ILE A 65 -5.45 -5.72 -2.74
C ILE A 65 -6.96 -5.58 -2.47
N SER A 66 -7.73 -6.64 -2.67
CA SER A 66 -9.18 -6.67 -2.48
C SER A 66 -9.50 -6.60 -1.00
N SER A 67 -8.81 -7.40 -0.19
CA SER A 67 -8.91 -7.36 1.27
C SER A 67 -8.50 -6.00 1.84
N LEU A 68 -7.47 -5.36 1.27
CA LEU A 68 -7.04 -4.02 1.68
C LEU A 68 -8.12 -2.95 1.43
N ARG A 69 -8.87 -3.07 0.33
CA ARG A 69 -9.97 -2.15 -0.02
C ARG A 69 -11.17 -2.30 0.89
N GLU A 70 -11.43 -3.51 1.38
CA GLU A 70 -12.58 -3.84 2.23
C GLU A 70 -12.34 -3.55 3.72
N LEU A 71 -11.10 -3.30 4.12
CA LEU A 71 -10.70 -2.93 5.47
C LEU A 71 -11.33 -1.58 5.87
N LYS A 72 -12.49 -1.68 6.53
CA LYS A 72 -13.11 -0.59 7.28
C LYS A 72 -12.39 -0.50 8.63
N LEU A 73 -11.96 0.71 9.02
CA LEU A 73 -11.34 1.04 10.32
C LEU A 73 -12.35 0.88 11.50
N THR A 74 -13.18 -0.16 11.49
CA THR A 74 -14.26 -0.37 12.48
C THR A 74 -13.92 -1.37 13.56
N ASP A 75 -12.78 -2.07 13.50
CA ASP A 75 -12.42 -3.11 14.47
C ASP A 75 -11.33 -2.67 15.46
N ALA A 76 -11.34 -1.38 15.81
CA ALA A 76 -10.66 -0.88 17.00
C ALA A 76 -11.74 -0.34 17.97
N ALA A 77 -12.38 -1.27 18.66
CA ALA A 77 -13.24 -1.02 19.82
C ALA A 77 -12.82 -1.94 20.97
#